data_AF-A0A7V3VSP3-F1
#
_entry.id   AF-A0A7V3VSP3-F1
#
_cell.length_a   1.000
_cell.length_b   1.000
_cell.length_c   1.000
_cell.angle_alpha   90.00
_cell.angle_beta   90.00
_cell.angle_gamma   90.00
#
_symmetry.space_group_name_H-M   'P 1'
#
loop_
_entity.id
_entity.type
_entity.pdbx_description
1 polymer ?
#
loop_
_entity_poly.entity_id
_entity_poly.type
_entity_poly.pdbx_seq_one_letter_code
_entity_poly.pdbx_strand_id
1 'polypeptide(L)'
;MKDEWRILDSDYELEDLLSKKFGISTLLAHLLANRAKNVKEAEELLFPDRIELGDPYKMAGMENAVFCLLKIKDSGQSLVIYGDYDVDGITGTALY
;
A
#
# COMPACT_ATOMS: atom_id res chain seq x y z
N MET A 1 -27.81 11.07 -8.38
CA MET A 1 -27.28 10.92 -7.01
C MET A 1 -27.22 12.29 -6.38
N LYS A 2 -27.69 12.44 -5.14
CA LYS A 2 -27.42 13.65 -4.34
C LYS A 2 -26.24 13.34 -3.44
N ASP A 3 -25.27 14.23 -3.41
CA ASP A 3 -24.13 14.11 -2.51
C ASP A 3 -24.58 14.52 -1.10
N GLU A 4 -24.34 13.64 -0.13
CA GLU A 4 -24.63 13.88 1.29
C GLU A 4 -23.32 14.01 2.06
N TRP A 5 -23.17 15.13 2.78
CA TRP A 5 -22.06 15.29 3.71
C TRP A 5 -22.28 14.40 4.94
N ARG A 6 -21.24 13.68 5.35
CA ARG A 6 -21.24 12.84 6.56
C ARG A 6 -19.99 13.13 7.36
N ILE A 7 -20.19 13.31 8.66
CA ILE A 7 -19.10 13.34 9.64
C ILE A 7 -18.97 11.90 10.15
N LEU A 8 -17.75 11.37 10.12
CA LEU A 8 -17.48 10.03 10.61
C LEU A 8 -17.17 10.11 12.10
N ASP A 9 -17.82 9.27 12.89
CA ASP A 9 -17.46 9.07 14.29
C ASP A 9 -16.21 8.18 14.37
N SER A 10 -15.37 8.39 15.39
CA SER A 10 -14.26 7.48 15.71
C SER A 10 -14.23 7.11 17.19
N ASP A 11 -13.45 6.09 17.49
CA ASP A 11 -13.22 5.62 18.85
C ASP A 11 -12.38 6.64 19.63
N TYR A 12 -13.02 7.32 20.59
CA TYR A 12 -12.39 8.32 21.44
C TYR A 12 -11.22 7.79 22.28
N GLU A 13 -11.25 6.51 22.69
CA GLU A 13 -10.14 5.92 23.43
C GLU A 13 -8.92 5.74 22.52
N LEU A 14 -9.16 5.28 21.29
CA LEU A 14 -8.12 5.20 20.27
C LEU A 14 -7.60 6.59 19.89
N GLU A 15 -8.46 7.60 19.75
CA GLU A 15 -8.04 8.99 19.48
C GLU A 15 -7.08 9.52 20.56
N ASP A 16 -7.42 9.39 21.84
CA ASP A 16 -6.58 9.84 22.95
C ASP A 16 -5.23 9.10 22.96
N LEU A 17 -5.27 7.79 22.73
CA LEU A 17 -4.08 6.95 22.63
C LEU A 17 -3.16 7.38 21.48
N LEU A 18 -3.72 7.58 20.28
CA LEU A 18 -2.97 8.01 19.09
C LEU A 18 -2.42 9.43 19.26
N SER A 19 -3.21 10.35 19.81
CA SER A 19 -2.82 11.72 20.14
C SER A 19 -1.59 11.75 21.04
N LYS A 20 -1.62 11.02 22.16
CA LYS A 20 -0.51 10.92 23.11
C LYS A 20 0.70 10.21 22.52
N LYS A 21 0.50 9.10 21.80
CA LYS A 21 1.59 8.30 21.25
C LYS A 21 2.38 9.05 20.18
N PHE A 22 1.68 9.74 19.28
CA PHE A 22 2.31 10.43 18.15
C PHE A 22 2.53 11.92 18.38
N GLY A 23 2.06 12.49 19.50
CA GLY A 23 2.17 13.91 19.80
C GLY A 23 1.40 14.79 18.82
N ILE A 24 0.25 14.32 18.32
CA ILE A 24 -0.57 14.99 17.32
C ILE A 24 -1.83 15.62 17.94
N SER A 25 -2.43 16.60 17.27
CA SER A 25 -3.68 17.21 17.74
C SER A 25 -4.84 16.22 17.75
N THR A 26 -5.86 16.47 18.58
CA THR A 26 -7.11 15.68 18.61
C THR A 26 -7.76 15.56 17.24
N LEU A 27 -7.75 16.63 16.43
CA LEU A 27 -8.28 16.59 15.08
C LEU A 27 -7.52 15.59 14.18
N LEU A 28 -6.19 15.57 14.26
CA LEU A 28 -5.38 14.63 13.49
C LEU A 28 -5.55 13.20 14.01
N ALA A 29 -5.67 13.02 15.32
CA ALA A 29 -5.95 11.72 15.93
C ALA A 29 -7.32 11.16 15.52
N HIS A 30 -8.35 12.01 15.46
CA HIS A 30 -9.68 11.69 14.93
C HIS A 30 -9.61 11.22 13.47
N LEU A 31 -8.90 11.95 12.60
CA LEU A 31 -8.71 11.53 11.21
C LEU A 31 -7.94 10.21 11.09
N LEU A 32 -6.97 9.97 11.96
CA LEU A 32 -6.16 8.75 11.96
C LEU A 32 -6.95 7.54 12.50
N ALA A 33 -7.75 7.73 13.55
CA ALA A 33 -8.64 6.70 14.11
C ALA A 33 -9.74 6.27 13.11
N ASN A 34 -10.12 7.13 12.18
CA ASN A 34 -11.00 6.79 11.06
C ASN A 34 -10.32 5.96 9.97
N ARG A 35 -8.98 5.88 9.95
CA ARG A 35 -8.19 5.15 8.93
C ARG A 35 -7.47 3.92 9.47
N ALA A 36 -7.19 3.87 10.76
CA ALA A 36 -6.52 2.77 11.45
C ALA A 36 -7.38 2.27 12.61
N LYS A 37 -7.52 0.95 12.73
CA LYS A 37 -8.31 0.32 13.80
C LYS A 37 -7.54 0.15 15.09
N ASN A 38 -6.23 0.36 15.06
CA ASN A 38 -5.34 0.21 16.19
C ASN A 38 -4.06 1.00 15.96
N VAL A 39 -3.26 1.09 17.02
CA VAL A 39 -1.98 1.80 17.02
C VAL A 39 -0.99 1.25 15.99
N LYS A 40 -0.96 -0.07 15.76
CA LYS A 40 -0.03 -0.69 14.82
C LYS A 40 -0.34 -0.26 13.39
N GLU A 41 -1.61 -0.36 12.98
CA GLU A 41 -2.06 0.11 11.67
C GLU A 41 -1.79 1.61 11.49
N ALA A 42 -1.94 2.41 12.55
CA ALA A 42 -1.61 3.83 12.52
C ALA A 42 -0.11 4.08 12.33
N GLU A 43 0.77 3.29 12.95
CA GLU A 43 2.22 3.36 12.72
C GLU A 43 2.58 2.99 11.27
N GLU A 44 1.98 1.93 10.74
CA GLU A 44 2.20 1.51 9.34
C GLU A 44 1.77 2.61 8.37
N LEU A 45 0.63 3.26 8.60
CA LEU A 45 0.15 4.36 7.75
C LEU A 45 1.07 5.60 7.79
N LEU A 46 1.59 5.96 8.97
CA LEU A 46 2.42 7.15 9.13
C LEU A 46 3.88 6.94 8.71
N PHE A 47 4.37 5.70 8.83
CA PHE A 47 5.77 5.34 8.59
C PHE A 47 5.85 4.14 7.65
N PRO A 48 5.49 4.31 6.36
CA PRO A 48 5.41 3.21 5.40
C PRO A 48 6.78 2.58 5.10
N ASP A 49 7.88 3.30 5.35
CA ASP A 49 9.25 2.79 5.27
C ASP A 49 9.56 1.70 6.32
N ARG A 50 8.72 1.59 7.35
CA ARG A 50 8.79 0.56 8.39
C ARG A 50 7.88 -0.63 8.10
N ILE A 51 7.16 -0.61 6.99
CA ILE A 51 6.34 -1.73 6.54
C ILE A 51 7.24 -2.74 5.84
N GLU A 52 7.18 -4.00 6.29
CA GLU A 52 7.63 -5.11 5.47
C GLU A 52 6.61 -5.31 4.35
N LEU A 53 7.01 -5.06 3.10
CA LEU A 53 6.21 -5.46 1.95
C LEU A 53 5.92 -6.96 2.04
N GLY A 54 4.68 -7.34 1.74
CA GLY A 54 4.30 -8.74 1.72
C GLY A 54 5.17 -9.53 0.75
N ASP A 55 5.42 -10.81 1.08
CA ASP A 55 6.17 -11.71 0.21
C ASP A 55 5.52 -11.79 -1.19
N PRO A 56 6.20 -11.32 -2.25
CA PRO A 56 5.64 -11.29 -3.60
C PRO A 56 5.35 -12.69 -4.15
N TYR A 57 6.01 -13.75 -3.65
CA TYR A 57 5.74 -15.12 -4.06
C TYR A 57 4.35 -15.63 -3.63
N LYS A 58 3.69 -14.93 -2.70
CA LYS A 58 2.28 -15.20 -2.35
C LYS A 58 1.30 -14.74 -3.42
N MET A 59 1.72 -13.91 -4.38
CA MET A 59 0.89 -13.53 -5.52
C MET A 59 0.68 -14.75 -6.43
N ALA A 60 -0.57 -14.95 -6.86
CA ALA A 60 -0.93 -16.07 -7.70
C ALA A 60 -0.07 -16.09 -8.98
N GLY A 61 0.63 -17.21 -9.22
CA GLY A 61 1.46 -17.42 -10.41
C GLY A 61 2.84 -16.75 -10.39
N MET A 62 3.25 -16.10 -9.29
CA MET A 62 4.53 -15.39 -9.22
C MET A 62 5.73 -16.32 -9.45
N GLU A 63 5.77 -17.49 -8.81
CA GLU A 63 6.85 -18.47 -8.99
C GLU A 63 7.03 -18.86 -10.47
N ASN A 64 5.91 -19.14 -11.15
CA ASN A 64 5.92 -19.52 -12.57
C ASN A 64 6.38 -18.36 -13.47
N ALA A 65 5.97 -17.12 -13.15
CA ALA A 65 6.37 -15.94 -13.89
C ALA A 65 7.89 -15.70 -13.79
N VAL A 66 8.43 -15.75 -12.57
CA VAL A 66 9.88 -15.59 -12.32
C VAL A 66 10.67 -16.68 -13.05
N PHE A 67 10.24 -17.94 -12.94
CA PHE A 67 10.88 -19.05 -13.63
C PHE A 67 10.89 -18.90 -15.16
N CYS A 68 9.77 -18.44 -15.75
CA CYS A 68 9.68 -18.16 -17.18
C CYS A 68 10.67 -17.08 -17.61
N LEU A 69 10.74 -15.97 -16.86
CA LEU A 69 11.64 -14.86 -17.15
C LEU A 69 13.12 -15.26 -17.04
N LEU A 70 13.49 -16.04 -16.02
CA LEU A 70 14.86 -16.54 -15.88
C LEU A 70 15.26 -17.43 -17.05
N LYS A 71 14.36 -18.28 -17.55
CA LYS A 71 14.63 -19.10 -18.74
C LYS A 71 14.86 -18.27 -20.00
N ILE A 72 14.06 -17.22 -20.22
CA ILE A 72 14.21 -16.31 -21.36
C ILE A 72 15.56 -15.58 -21.28
N LYS A 73 15.94 -15.15 -20.08
CA LYS A 73 17.25 -14.54 -19.84
C LYS A 73 18.39 -15.50 -20.16
N ASP A 74 18.32 -16.74 -19.69
CA ASP A 74 19.38 -17.75 -19.89
C ASP A 74 19.48 -18.22 -21.35
N SER A 75 18.37 -18.23 -22.09
CA SER A 75 18.34 -18.60 -23.51
C SER A 75 18.82 -17.49 -24.45
N GLY A 76 19.02 -16.27 -23.95
CA GLY A 76 19.36 -15.09 -24.76
C GLY A 76 18.26 -14.67 -25.73
N GLN A 77 17.01 -15.07 -25.47
CA GLN A 77 15.87 -14.70 -26.30
C GLN A 77 15.48 -13.24 -26.07
N SER A 78 15.01 -12.58 -27.13
CA SER A 78 14.43 -11.24 -27.01
C SER A 78 13.15 -11.28 -26.18
N LEU A 79 12.99 -10.28 -25.32
CA LEU A 79 11.81 -10.09 -24.48
C LEU A 79 11.15 -8.77 -24.83
N VAL A 80 9.82 -8.77 -24.88
CA VAL A 80 9.00 -7.56 -25.04
C VAL A 80 8.13 -7.42 -23.79
N ILE A 81 8.16 -6.25 -23.17
CA ILE A 81 7.29 -5.89 -22.06
C ILE A 81 6.20 -4.97 -22.61
N TYR A 82 4.95 -5.38 -22.42
CA TYR A 82 3.79 -4.65 -22.89
C TYR A 82 3.04 -4.06 -21.69
N GLY A 83 3.15 -2.74 -21.53
CA GLY A 83 2.44 -1.99 -20.50
C GLY A 83 1.09 -1.45 -20.99
N ASP A 84 0.26 -1.02 -20.04
CA ASP A 84 -0.90 -0.19 -20.33
C ASP A 84 -0.51 1.30 -20.40
N TYR A 85 -1.41 2.14 -20.92
CA TYR A 85 -1.18 3.56 -21.20
C TYR A 85 -1.33 4.48 -19.98
N ASP A 86 -1.68 3.96 -18.81
CA ASP A 86 -1.72 4.75 -17.59
C ASP A 86 -0.33 4.91 -16.96
N VAL A 87 -0.24 5.79 -15.97
CA VAL A 87 1.05 6.14 -15.35
C VAL A 87 1.69 4.91 -14.69
N ASP A 88 0.89 4.07 -14.04
CA ASP A 88 1.38 2.87 -13.36
C ASP A 88 1.87 1.81 -14.37
N GLY A 89 1.18 1.64 -15.50
CA GLY A 89 1.57 0.75 -16.60
C GLY A 89 2.84 1.18 -17.31
N ILE A 90 2.99 2.48 -17.59
CA ILE A 90 4.19 3.04 -18.21
C ILE A 90 5.38 2.94 -17.26
N THR A 91 5.21 3.32 -15.99
CA THR A 91 6.31 3.27 -15.00
C THR A 91 6.73 1.83 -14.71
N GLY A 92 5.77 0.91 -14.57
CA GLY A 92 6.07 -0.52 -14.39
C GLY A 92 6.81 -1.13 -15.58
N THR A 93 6.47 -0.72 -16.80
CA THR A 93 7.19 -1.18 -18.02
C THR A 93 8.61 -0.62 -18.10
N ALA A 94 8.82 0.62 -17.66
CA ALA A 94 10.13 1.26 -17.66
C ALA A 94 11.05 0.74 -16.55
N LEU A 95 10.48 0.25 -15.43
CA LEU A 95 11.24 -0.34 -14.32
C LEU A 95 11.71 -1.77 -14.61
N TYR A 96 11.05 -2.46 -15.53
CA TYR A 96 11.45 -3.80 -15.95
C TYR A 96 12.78 -3.77 -16.71
#